data_AF-A0A386TL88-F1
#
_entry.id   AF-A0A386TL88-F1
#
_cell.length_a   1.000
_cell.length_b   1.000
_cell.length_c   1.000
_cell.angle_alpha   90.00
_cell.angle_beta   90.00
_cell.angle_gamma   90.00
#
_symmetry.space_group_name_H-M   'P 1'
#
loop_
_entity.id
_entity.type
_entity.pdbx_description
1 polymer ?
#
loop_
_entity_poly.entity_id
_entity_poly.type
_entity_poly.pdbx_seq_one_letter_code
_entity_poly.pdbx_strand_id
1 'polypeptide(L)'
;MRRTGGTTLAALLATLSEHPGVAHEPFNPDRLFGAIATAWAQDPDPERLHAELTEVLARRPLIKHCYELHPAPFNEILLEVATGLGYRHMVLDRRAEVDRILSLELAKITGVWGPDEAEAAYDRIARGEEVLAPIPVPQAVQHMRFCASARARLTAQFDALGVDPHVVFFEDVYAGPDPEAGISRVYAILRFLEIDPKAHPKSYAMIVDALTNKGQKTRRIMDAVPNLDEAQAALCAEMPFEGGHFRAS
;
A
#
# COMPACT_ATOMS: atom_id res chain seq x y z
N MET A 1 3.59 0.36 -0.91
CA MET A 1 4.04 -0.10 0.43
C MET A 1 2.84 -0.39 1.30
N ARG A 2 3.03 -1.07 2.45
CA ARG A 2 1.96 -1.19 3.45
C ARG A 2 1.71 0.13 4.17
N ARG A 3 0.52 0.23 4.76
CA ARG A 3 0.04 1.36 5.60
C ARG A 3 -0.10 2.70 4.88
N THR A 4 -0.27 2.67 3.55
CA THR A 4 -0.58 3.84 2.72
C THR A 4 -2.07 3.99 2.37
N GLY A 5 -2.95 3.19 2.99
CA GLY A 5 -4.39 3.15 2.65
C GLY A 5 -4.71 2.28 1.41
N GLY A 6 -3.73 1.52 0.90
CA GLY A 6 -3.87 0.76 -0.34
C GLY A 6 -4.94 -0.32 -0.34
N THR A 7 -5.27 -0.93 0.80
CA THR A 7 -6.33 -1.97 0.86
C THR A 7 -7.69 -1.37 0.54
N THR A 8 -8.05 -0.25 1.19
CA THR A 8 -9.32 0.44 0.97
C THR A 8 -9.44 0.92 -0.46
N LEU A 9 -8.40 1.59 -0.99
CA LEU A 9 -8.41 2.09 -2.36
C LEU A 9 -8.51 0.94 -3.38
N ALA A 10 -7.68 -0.10 -3.24
CA ALA A 10 -7.70 -1.22 -4.18
C ALA A 10 -9.04 -1.96 -4.17
N ALA A 11 -9.65 -2.16 -2.99
CA ALA A 11 -10.96 -2.80 -2.89
C ALA A 11 -12.06 -1.95 -3.57
N LEU A 12 -12.03 -0.63 -3.39
CA LEU A 12 -12.93 0.29 -4.08
C LEU A 12 -12.77 0.21 -5.60
N LEU A 13 -11.53 0.33 -6.10
CA LEU A 13 -11.24 0.28 -7.54
C LEU A 13 -11.63 -1.08 -8.15
N ALA A 14 -11.32 -2.18 -7.46
CA ALA A 14 -11.72 -3.52 -7.89
C ALA A 14 -13.24 -3.70 -7.95
N THR A 15 -13.99 -3.05 -7.07
CA THR A 15 -15.46 -3.13 -7.09
C THR A 15 -16.08 -2.27 -8.19
N LEU A 16 -15.44 -1.16 -8.55
CA LEU A 16 -15.93 -0.24 -9.57
C LEU A 16 -15.53 -0.64 -11.00
N SER A 17 -14.49 -1.46 -11.16
CA SER A 17 -14.02 -1.90 -12.47
C SER A 17 -14.79 -3.10 -13.01
N GLU A 18 -14.88 -3.15 -14.33
CA GLU A 18 -15.27 -4.30 -15.15
C GLU A 18 -14.24 -5.45 -15.14
N HIS A 19 -12.99 -5.16 -14.79
CA HIS A 19 -11.93 -6.15 -14.74
C HIS A 19 -12.03 -7.00 -13.47
N PRO A 20 -11.73 -8.30 -13.54
CA PRO A 20 -11.75 -9.16 -12.37
C PRO A 20 -10.71 -8.66 -11.36
N GLY A 21 -11.19 -8.20 -10.20
CA GLY A 21 -10.34 -7.90 -9.07
C GLY A 21 -9.77 -9.18 -8.47
N VAL A 22 -8.45 -9.23 -8.25
CA VAL A 22 -7.86 -10.24 -7.38
C VAL A 22 -7.81 -9.65 -5.97
N ALA A 23 -8.34 -10.39 -5.01
CA ALA A 23 -8.42 -9.90 -3.64
C ALA A 23 -7.03 -9.65 -3.04
N HIS A 24 -6.82 -8.44 -2.52
CA HIS A 24 -5.62 -8.02 -1.78
C HIS A 24 -4.31 -8.14 -2.59
N GLU A 25 -3.17 -8.32 -1.91
CA GLU A 25 -1.85 -8.61 -2.49
C GLU A 25 -1.78 -10.07 -2.96
N PRO A 26 -1.90 -10.34 -4.28
CA PRO A 26 -2.19 -11.69 -4.77
C PRO A 26 -0.99 -12.64 -4.71
N PHE A 27 0.22 -12.08 -4.57
CA PHE A 27 1.48 -12.82 -4.51
C PHE A 27 1.90 -13.19 -3.08
N ASN A 28 1.12 -12.82 -2.06
CA ASN A 28 1.36 -13.33 -0.71
C ASN A 28 1.20 -14.86 -0.69
N PRO A 29 1.98 -15.62 0.11
CA PRO A 29 2.03 -17.08 0.02
C PRO A 29 0.68 -17.81 0.13
N ASP A 30 -0.27 -17.23 0.88
CA ASP A 30 -1.62 -17.75 1.15
C ASP A 30 -2.66 -17.32 0.10
N ARG A 31 -2.26 -16.60 -0.95
CA ARG A 31 -3.16 -15.97 -1.94
C ARG A 31 -3.07 -16.63 -3.31
N LEU A 32 -3.93 -16.17 -4.22
CA LEU A 32 -4.19 -16.77 -5.53
C LEU A 32 -2.90 -17.05 -6.33
N PHE A 33 -1.93 -16.13 -6.29
CA PHE A 33 -0.65 -16.24 -6.98
C PHE A 33 0.53 -16.46 -6.01
N GLY A 34 0.25 -16.85 -4.77
CA GLY A 34 1.26 -17.09 -3.74
C GLY A 34 2.24 -18.21 -4.09
N ALA A 35 1.82 -19.18 -4.90
CA ALA A 35 2.67 -20.25 -5.40
C ALA A 35 3.84 -19.71 -6.25
N ILE A 36 3.60 -18.67 -7.06
CA ILE A 36 4.63 -18.04 -7.91
C ILE A 36 5.72 -17.40 -7.03
N ALA A 37 5.31 -16.59 -6.04
CA ALA A 37 6.25 -15.97 -5.12
C ALA A 37 6.98 -17.00 -4.24
N THR A 38 6.30 -18.07 -3.85
CA THR A 38 6.90 -19.16 -3.06
C THR A 38 7.95 -19.91 -3.88
N ALA A 39 7.64 -20.27 -5.13
CA ALA A 39 8.58 -20.92 -6.04
C ALA A 39 9.82 -20.05 -6.29
N TRP A 40 9.61 -18.75 -6.54
CA TRP A 40 10.70 -17.77 -6.65
C TRP A 40 11.59 -17.72 -5.40
N ALA A 41 10.99 -17.71 -4.20
CA ALA A 41 11.75 -17.63 -2.96
C ALA A 41 12.58 -18.91 -2.67
N GLN A 42 12.13 -20.07 -3.15
CA GLN A 42 12.79 -21.36 -2.95
C GLN A 42 13.90 -21.61 -3.99
N ASP A 43 13.63 -21.29 -5.25
CA ASP A 43 14.52 -21.53 -6.39
C ASP A 43 14.34 -20.40 -7.42
N PRO A 44 15.11 -19.30 -7.30
CA PRO A 44 14.96 -18.14 -8.17
C PRO A 44 15.32 -18.47 -9.63
N ASP A 45 14.30 -18.53 -10.48
CA ASP A 45 14.41 -18.73 -11.93
C ASP A 45 13.71 -17.57 -12.66
N PRO A 46 14.46 -16.60 -13.22
CA PRO A 46 13.90 -15.43 -13.90
C PRO A 46 13.01 -15.77 -15.10
N GLU A 47 13.38 -16.78 -15.88
CA GLU A 47 12.64 -17.18 -17.08
C GLU A 47 11.30 -17.82 -16.68
N ARG A 48 11.31 -18.68 -15.65
CA ARG A 48 10.07 -19.23 -15.08
C ARG A 48 9.18 -18.13 -14.53
N LEU A 49 9.73 -17.21 -13.74
CA LEU A 49 8.96 -16.11 -13.17
C LEU A 49 8.33 -15.25 -14.26
N HIS A 50 9.08 -14.90 -15.31
CA HIS A 50 8.57 -14.13 -16.44
C HIS A 50 7.41 -14.87 -17.14
N ALA A 51 7.55 -16.17 -17.40
CA ALA A 51 6.50 -16.97 -18.04
C ALA A 51 5.23 -17.06 -17.18
N GLU A 52 5.36 -17.37 -15.89
CA GLU A 52 4.23 -17.50 -14.96
C GLU A 52 3.51 -16.16 -14.76
N LEU A 53 4.25 -15.06 -14.59
CA LEU A 53 3.66 -13.72 -14.53
C LEU A 53 2.95 -13.37 -15.84
N THR A 54 3.55 -13.67 -17.00
CA THR A 54 2.92 -13.40 -18.30
C THR A 54 1.58 -14.13 -18.42
N GLU A 55 1.52 -15.40 -18.02
CA GLU A 55 0.30 -16.20 -18.05
C GLU A 55 -0.81 -15.59 -17.17
N VAL A 56 -0.53 -15.31 -15.90
CA VAL A 56 -1.56 -14.81 -14.97
C VAL A 56 -1.97 -13.37 -15.29
N LEU A 57 -1.04 -12.53 -15.73
CA LEU A 57 -1.29 -11.13 -16.06
C LEU A 57 -1.94 -10.94 -17.43
N ALA A 58 -1.80 -11.88 -18.37
CA ALA A 58 -2.49 -11.82 -19.67
C ALA A 58 -4.03 -11.80 -19.52
N ARG A 59 -4.54 -12.29 -18.39
CA ARG A 59 -5.97 -12.26 -18.03
C ARG A 59 -6.46 -10.88 -17.57
N ARG A 60 -5.55 -9.90 -17.49
CA ARG A 60 -5.79 -8.50 -17.07
C ARG A 60 -6.51 -8.35 -15.73
N PRO A 61 -6.12 -9.08 -14.66
CA PRO A 61 -6.63 -8.79 -13.32
C PRO A 61 -6.23 -7.40 -12.83
N LEU A 62 -7.06 -6.79 -11.98
CA LEU A 62 -6.60 -5.67 -11.16
C LEU A 62 -5.72 -6.18 -10.02
N ILE A 63 -4.53 -5.59 -9.88
CA ILE A 63 -3.51 -6.03 -8.91
C ILE A 63 -3.15 -4.90 -7.97
N LYS A 64 -3.31 -5.17 -6.68
CA LYS A 64 -2.66 -4.40 -5.62
C LYS A 64 -1.33 -5.07 -5.30
N HIS A 65 -0.23 -4.35 -5.44
CA HIS A 65 1.11 -4.86 -5.11
C HIS A 65 1.79 -4.00 -4.06
N CYS A 66 2.41 -4.62 -3.07
CA CYS A 66 3.27 -3.95 -2.11
C CYS A 66 4.72 -4.38 -2.37
N TYR A 67 5.46 -3.54 -3.09
CA TYR A 67 6.85 -3.83 -3.49
C TYR A 67 7.80 -4.13 -2.32
N GLU A 68 7.49 -3.70 -1.09
CA GLU A 68 8.29 -4.01 0.09
C GLU A 68 8.11 -5.46 0.62
N LEU A 69 7.17 -6.23 0.08
CA LEU A 69 6.92 -7.63 0.46
C LEU A 69 7.72 -8.63 -0.36
N HIS A 70 8.30 -8.20 -1.48
CA HIS A 70 9.01 -9.05 -2.42
C HIS A 70 10.40 -8.47 -2.72
N PRO A 71 11.40 -9.32 -3.02
CA PRO A 71 12.75 -8.87 -3.33
C PRO A 71 12.77 -8.07 -4.64
N ALA A 72 13.79 -7.21 -4.80
CA ALA A 72 13.88 -6.30 -5.95
C ALA A 72 13.77 -7.00 -7.33
N PRO A 73 14.44 -8.14 -7.59
CA PRO A 73 14.31 -8.80 -8.90
C PRO A 73 12.89 -9.31 -9.20
N PHE A 74 12.12 -9.70 -8.17
CA PHE A 74 10.72 -10.08 -8.37
C PHE A 74 9.88 -8.86 -8.80
N ASN A 75 10.10 -7.72 -8.14
CA ASN A 75 9.40 -6.48 -8.48
C ASN A 75 9.77 -5.97 -9.89
N GLU A 76 11.03 -6.13 -10.29
CA GLU A 76 11.55 -5.79 -11.63
C GLU A 76 10.80 -6.57 -12.70
N ILE A 77 10.84 -7.90 -12.62
CA ILE A 77 10.18 -8.78 -13.60
C ILE A 77 8.67 -8.56 -13.60
N LEU A 78 8.05 -8.36 -12.43
CA LEU A 78 6.61 -8.04 -12.35
C LEU A 78 6.28 -6.74 -13.09
N LEU A 79 7.06 -5.68 -12.88
CA LEU A 79 6.84 -4.40 -13.53
C LEU A 79 7.07 -4.50 -15.04
N GLU A 80 8.14 -5.17 -15.47
CA GLU A 80 8.44 -5.41 -16.89
C GLU A 80 7.30 -6.15 -17.60
N VAL A 81 6.85 -7.28 -17.05
CA VAL A 81 5.76 -8.08 -17.64
C VAL A 81 4.46 -7.30 -17.66
N ALA A 82 4.09 -6.63 -16.56
CA ALA A 82 2.87 -5.83 -16.51
C ALA A 82 2.91 -4.68 -17.52
N THR A 83 4.06 -4.00 -17.66
CA THR A 83 4.26 -2.94 -18.66
C THR A 83 4.12 -3.49 -20.08
N GLY A 84 4.77 -4.62 -20.37
CA GLY A 84 4.70 -5.29 -21.68
C GLY A 84 3.29 -5.74 -22.07
N LEU A 85 2.42 -6.02 -21.10
CA LEU A 85 1.01 -6.35 -21.30
C LEU A 85 0.07 -5.14 -21.35
N GLY A 86 0.61 -3.93 -21.24
CA GLY A 86 -0.14 -2.67 -21.35
C GLY A 86 -0.89 -2.27 -20.09
N TYR A 87 -0.45 -2.69 -18.90
CA TYR A 87 -1.05 -2.25 -17.65
C TYR A 87 -0.84 -0.75 -17.43
N ARG A 88 -1.83 -0.11 -16.81
CA ARG A 88 -1.70 1.25 -16.29
C ARG A 88 -1.15 1.18 -14.87
N HIS A 89 -0.05 1.89 -14.62
CA HIS A 89 0.63 1.85 -13.33
C HIS A 89 0.19 3.02 -12.45
N MET A 90 -0.24 2.70 -11.23
CA MET A 90 -0.53 3.69 -10.19
C MET A 90 0.33 3.39 -8.95
N VAL A 91 0.89 4.44 -8.37
CA VAL A 91 1.62 4.38 -7.11
C VAL A 91 0.85 5.11 -6.04
N LEU A 92 0.49 4.38 -4.97
CA LEU A 92 -0.03 4.99 -3.74
C LEU A 92 1.09 5.08 -2.70
N ASP A 93 1.54 6.30 -2.44
CA ASP A 93 2.58 6.64 -1.47
C ASP A 93 2.00 7.42 -0.27
N ARG A 94 2.83 7.75 0.71
CA ARG A 94 2.44 8.52 1.89
C ARG A 94 3.54 9.50 2.26
N ARG A 95 3.20 10.78 2.46
CA ARG A 95 4.18 11.83 2.80
C ARG A 95 4.62 11.73 4.26
N ALA A 96 3.68 11.41 5.16
CA ALA A 96 3.97 11.19 6.57
C ALA A 96 4.59 9.80 6.80
N GLU A 97 5.85 9.62 6.37
CA GLU A 97 6.56 8.34 6.42
C GLU A 97 6.78 7.84 7.86
N VAL A 98 7.06 8.75 8.80
CA VAL A 98 7.17 8.42 10.23
C VAL A 98 5.86 7.81 10.75
N ASP A 99 4.73 8.48 10.52
CA ASP A 99 3.41 7.98 10.92
C ASP A 99 3.07 6.65 10.23
N ARG A 100 3.54 6.44 8.99
CA ARG A 100 3.36 5.19 8.25
C ARG A 100 4.10 4.04 8.94
N ILE A 101 5.37 4.24 9.29
CA ILE A 101 6.19 3.24 9.98
C ILE A 101 5.65 2.95 11.37
N LEU A 102 5.31 3.97 12.16
CA LEU A 102 4.70 3.78 13.47
C LEU A 102 3.38 2.98 13.37
N SER A 103 2.56 3.28 12.37
CA SER A 103 1.34 2.52 12.10
C SER A 103 1.61 1.07 11.68
N LEU A 104 2.73 0.80 11.00
CA LEU A 104 3.14 -0.56 10.63
C LEU A 104 3.60 -1.34 11.86
N GLU A 105 4.44 -0.75 12.70
CA GLU A 105 4.93 -1.40 13.92
C GLU A 105 3.78 -1.69 14.89
N LEU A 106 2.83 -0.76 15.03
CA LEU A 106 1.62 -1.02 15.82
C LEU A 106 0.79 -2.18 15.27
N ALA A 107 0.62 -2.29 13.95
CA ALA A 107 -0.09 -3.41 13.35
C ALA A 107 0.62 -4.75 13.64
N LYS A 108 1.96 -4.76 13.65
CA LYS A 108 2.76 -5.96 14.01
C LYS A 108 2.61 -6.32 15.50
N ILE A 109 2.65 -5.33 16.39
CA ILE A 109 2.56 -5.54 17.84
C ILE A 109 1.16 -6.02 18.24
N THR A 110 0.12 -5.39 17.70
CA THR A 110 -1.28 -5.67 18.05
C THR A 110 -1.89 -6.83 17.25
N GLY A 111 -1.27 -7.22 16.14
CA GLY A 111 -1.85 -8.15 15.18
C GLY A 111 -3.03 -7.59 14.38
N VAL A 112 -3.38 -6.31 14.54
CA VAL A 112 -4.51 -5.66 13.87
C VAL A 112 -4.10 -5.16 12.50
N TRP A 113 -4.61 -5.81 11.44
CA TRP A 113 -4.28 -5.45 10.06
C TRP A 113 -5.42 -4.77 9.31
N GLY A 114 -6.66 -4.88 9.80
CA GLY A 114 -7.88 -4.37 9.18
C GLY A 114 -8.77 -3.53 10.12
N PRO A 115 -9.72 -2.75 9.59
CA PRO A 115 -10.65 -1.95 10.40
C PRO A 115 -11.60 -2.82 11.25
N ASP A 116 -11.98 -4.00 10.76
CA ASP A 116 -12.94 -4.88 11.44
C ASP A 116 -12.41 -5.39 12.80
N GLU A 117 -11.09 -5.58 12.92
CA GLU A 117 -10.41 -6.00 14.14
C GLU A 117 -10.02 -4.81 15.03
N ALA A 118 -9.86 -3.62 14.42
CA ALA A 118 -9.28 -2.46 15.07
C ALA A 118 -10.14 -1.93 16.20
N GLU A 119 -11.46 -1.84 16.03
CA GLU A 119 -12.34 -1.21 17.02
C GLU A 119 -12.26 -1.94 18.37
N ALA A 120 -12.51 -3.25 18.36
CA ALA A 120 -12.51 -4.06 19.58
C ALA A 120 -11.12 -4.14 20.25
N ALA A 121 -10.05 -4.25 19.45
CA ALA A 121 -8.69 -4.28 19.98
C ALA A 121 -8.31 -2.93 20.61
N TYR A 122 -8.60 -1.83 19.92
CA TYR A 122 -8.21 -0.50 20.35
C TYR A 122 -8.98 -0.06 21.60
N ASP A 123 -10.23 -0.49 21.76
CA ASP A 123 -11.00 -0.23 22.98
C ASP A 123 -10.42 -0.95 24.21
N ARG A 124 -9.93 -2.18 24.05
CA ARG A 124 -9.24 -2.89 25.16
C ARG A 124 -7.96 -2.18 25.57
N ILE A 125 -7.15 -1.77 24.59
CA ILE A 125 -5.91 -1.04 24.82
C ILE A 125 -6.20 0.31 25.48
N ALA A 126 -7.17 1.07 24.97
CA ALA A 126 -7.55 2.38 25.51
C ALA A 126 -8.09 2.30 26.95
N ARG A 127 -8.72 1.18 27.34
CA ARG A 127 -9.15 0.90 28.71
C ARG A 127 -8.04 0.36 29.62
N GLY A 128 -6.83 0.13 29.09
CA GLY A 128 -5.70 -0.43 29.83
C GLY A 128 -5.83 -1.93 30.12
N GLU A 129 -6.75 -2.64 29.45
CA GLU A 129 -6.92 -4.09 29.58
C GLU A 129 -5.81 -4.86 28.86
N GLU A 130 -5.12 -4.20 27.92
CA GLU A 130 -4.03 -4.73 27.13
C GLU A 130 -2.88 -3.72 27.12
N VAL A 131 -1.68 -4.15 27.51
CA VAL A 131 -0.47 -3.32 27.52
C VAL A 131 0.33 -3.60 26.26
N LEU A 132 0.61 -2.55 25.49
CA LEU A 132 1.40 -2.67 24.27
C LEU A 132 2.88 -2.93 24.57
N ALA A 133 3.48 -3.80 23.76
CA ALA A 133 4.92 -3.94 23.72
C ALA A 133 5.57 -2.64 23.17
N PRO A 134 6.81 -2.33 23.57
CA PRO A 134 7.55 -1.23 22.97
C PRO A 134 7.81 -1.47 21.47
N ILE A 135 7.91 -0.38 20.71
CA ILE A 135 8.32 -0.43 19.31
C ILE A 135 9.78 -0.90 19.22
N PRO A 136 10.09 -1.88 18.35
CA PRO A 136 11.46 -2.29 18.06
C PRO A 136 12.16 -1.23 17.20
N VAL A 137 12.67 -0.18 17.84
CA VAL A 137 13.20 1.04 17.17
C VAL A 137 14.26 0.74 16.10
N PRO A 138 15.29 -0.11 16.35
CA PRO A 138 16.29 -0.41 15.32
C PRO A 138 15.68 -1.04 14.06
N GLN A 139 14.71 -1.95 14.23
CA GLN A 139 14.02 -2.60 13.12
C GLN A 139 13.11 -1.63 12.37
N ALA A 140 12.43 -0.73 13.07
CA ALA A 140 11.59 0.31 12.47
C ALA A 140 12.42 1.26 11.59
N VAL A 141 13.57 1.73 12.11
CA VAL A 141 14.53 2.56 11.35
C VAL A 141 15.07 1.81 10.14
N GLN A 142 15.48 0.55 10.30
CA GLN A 142 15.96 -0.26 9.19
C GLN A 142 14.88 -0.44 8.10
N HIS A 143 13.62 -0.67 8.51
CA HIS A 143 12.49 -0.78 7.58
C HIS A 143 12.27 0.53 6.81
N MET A 144 12.35 1.69 7.49
CA MET A 144 12.22 2.99 6.84
C MET A 144 13.29 3.24 5.78
N ARG A 145 14.56 2.94 6.10
CA ARG A 145 15.69 3.03 5.13
C ARG A 145 15.50 2.08 3.95
N PHE A 146 15.01 0.87 4.21
CA PHE A 146 14.68 -0.08 3.16
C PHE A 146 13.58 0.46 2.24
N CYS A 147 12.50 1.02 2.78
CA CYS A 147 11.43 1.62 2.00
C CYS A 147 11.91 2.78 1.12
N ALA A 148 12.77 3.66 1.65
CA ALA A 148 13.38 4.75 0.88
C ALA A 148 14.22 4.21 -0.29
N SER A 149 15.06 3.21 -0.04
CA SER A 149 15.87 2.56 -1.08
C SER A 149 15.02 1.86 -2.13
N ALA A 150 13.98 1.15 -1.70
CA ALA A 150 13.05 0.46 -2.60
C ALA A 150 12.25 1.44 -3.46
N ARG A 151 11.89 2.60 -2.91
CA ARG A 151 11.24 3.68 -3.67
C ARG A 151 12.15 4.20 -4.79
N ALA A 152 13.41 4.51 -4.47
CA ALA A 152 14.39 4.99 -5.46
C ALA A 152 14.62 3.98 -6.59
N ARG A 153 14.70 2.68 -6.26
CA ARG A 153 14.81 1.62 -7.27
C ARG A 153 13.57 1.54 -8.16
N LEU A 154 12.38 1.60 -7.56
CA LEU A 154 11.13 1.56 -8.31
C LEU A 154 11.01 2.77 -9.25
N THR A 155 11.40 3.97 -8.83
CA THR A 155 11.48 5.15 -9.71
C THR A 155 12.42 4.90 -10.87
N ALA A 156 13.65 4.42 -10.62
CA ALA A 156 14.61 4.14 -11.68
C ALA A 156 14.11 3.07 -12.67
N GLN A 157 13.34 2.08 -12.20
CA GLN A 157 12.73 1.07 -13.06
C GLN A 157 11.62 1.66 -13.95
N PHE A 158 10.75 2.51 -13.39
CA PHE A 158 9.77 3.25 -14.19
C PHE A 158 10.45 4.10 -15.27
N ASP A 159 11.51 4.83 -14.91
CA ASP A 159 12.30 5.66 -15.84
C ASP A 159 12.93 4.80 -16.95
N ALA A 160 13.54 3.66 -16.59
CA ALA A 160 14.17 2.74 -17.54
C ALA A 160 13.18 2.12 -18.53
N LEU A 161 11.93 1.91 -18.11
CA LEU A 161 10.84 1.40 -18.95
C LEU A 161 10.09 2.51 -19.70
N GLY A 162 10.43 3.78 -19.47
CA GLY A 162 9.72 4.91 -20.07
C GLY A 162 8.26 5.03 -19.59
N VAL A 163 7.97 4.53 -18.39
CA VAL A 163 6.64 4.54 -17.78
C VAL A 163 6.52 5.73 -16.83
N ASP A 164 5.50 6.55 -17.03
CA ASP A 164 5.11 7.59 -16.08
C ASP A 164 3.92 7.09 -15.24
N PRO A 165 4.14 6.59 -14.01
CA PRO A 165 3.05 6.07 -13.18
C PRO A 165 2.17 7.21 -12.66
N HIS A 166 0.87 6.95 -12.47
CA HIS A 166 0.00 7.89 -11.77
C HIS A 166 0.27 7.82 -10.27
N VAL A 167 0.83 8.90 -9.70
CA VAL A 167 1.24 8.96 -8.30
C VAL A 167 0.19 9.68 -7.48
N VAL A 168 -0.26 9.01 -6.41
CA VAL A 168 -1.23 9.52 -5.45
C VAL A 168 -0.68 9.38 -4.05
N PHE A 169 -0.95 10.37 -3.19
CA PHE A 169 -0.60 10.31 -1.79
C PHE A 169 -1.81 10.01 -0.92
N PHE A 170 -1.60 9.23 0.14
CA PHE A 170 -2.59 8.97 1.18
C PHE A 170 -3.24 10.26 1.68
N GLU A 171 -2.44 11.30 1.93
CA GLU A 171 -2.92 12.56 2.47
C GLU A 171 -3.90 13.27 1.53
N ASP A 172 -3.68 13.16 0.22
CA ASP A 172 -4.53 13.79 -0.80
C ASP A 172 -5.88 13.08 -0.95
N VAL A 173 -5.98 11.83 -0.50
CA VAL A 173 -7.18 11.00 -0.61
C VAL A 173 -7.97 10.94 0.70
N TYR A 174 -7.27 10.84 1.84
CA TYR A 174 -7.88 10.48 3.12
C TYR A 174 -7.68 11.50 4.24
N ALA A 175 -6.69 12.39 4.14
CA ALA A 175 -6.31 13.27 5.26
C ALA A 175 -6.43 14.77 4.95
N GLY A 176 -7.00 15.12 3.79
CA GLY A 176 -7.27 16.50 3.42
C GLY A 176 -8.37 17.12 4.30
N PRO A 177 -8.31 18.43 4.59
CA PRO A 177 -9.35 19.12 5.35
C PRO A 177 -10.68 19.23 4.58
N ASP A 178 -10.64 19.07 3.25
CA ASP A 178 -11.80 19.08 2.37
C ASP A 178 -12.09 17.65 1.86
N PRO A 179 -13.18 17.00 2.31
CA PRO A 179 -13.57 15.67 1.83
C PRO A 179 -13.83 15.61 0.32
N GLU A 180 -14.30 16.69 -0.30
CA GLU A 180 -14.57 16.73 -1.75
C GLU A 180 -13.28 16.69 -2.57
N ALA A 181 -12.17 17.17 -2.02
CA ALA A 181 -10.86 17.03 -2.65
C ALA A 181 -10.47 15.55 -2.76
N GLY A 182 -10.66 14.76 -1.70
CA GLY A 182 -10.38 13.31 -1.71
C GLY A 182 -11.25 12.56 -2.73
N ILE A 183 -12.54 12.88 -2.79
CA ILE A 183 -13.47 12.34 -3.79
C ILE A 183 -13.01 12.68 -5.21
N SER A 184 -12.63 13.94 -5.43
CA SER A 184 -12.11 14.40 -6.73
C SER A 184 -10.83 13.67 -7.14
N ARG A 185 -9.95 13.35 -6.18
CA ARG A 185 -8.76 12.51 -6.43
C ARG A 185 -9.14 11.09 -6.84
N VAL A 186 -10.13 10.48 -6.19
CA VAL A 186 -10.63 9.16 -6.61
C VAL A 186 -11.19 9.20 -8.03
N TYR A 187 -11.96 10.22 -8.40
CA TYR A 187 -12.42 10.36 -9.79
C TYR A 187 -11.29 10.58 -10.80
N ALA A 188 -10.21 11.26 -10.42
CA ALA A 188 -9.01 11.36 -11.26
C ALA A 188 -8.35 10.00 -11.49
N ILE A 189 -8.24 9.17 -10.43
CA ILE A 189 -7.74 7.80 -10.52
C ILE A 189 -8.61 6.95 -11.44
N LEU A 190 -9.94 6.97 -11.27
CA LEU A 190 -10.86 6.21 -12.11
C LEU A 190 -10.70 6.58 -13.59
N ARG A 191 -10.57 7.86 -13.90
CA ARG A 191 -10.30 8.34 -15.26
C ARG A 191 -8.96 7.87 -15.80
N PHE A 192 -7.89 7.94 -14.99
CA PHE A 192 -6.57 7.46 -15.38
C PHE A 192 -6.61 5.96 -15.71
N LEU A 193 -7.32 5.17 -14.89
CA LEU A 193 -7.51 3.73 -15.06
C LEU A 193 -8.59 3.35 -16.07
N GLU A 194 -9.26 4.33 -16.70
CA GLU A 194 -10.36 4.13 -17.65
C GLU A 194 -11.58 3.38 -17.09
N ILE A 195 -11.77 3.45 -15.76
CA ILE A 195 -12.93 2.86 -15.08
C ILE A 195 -14.11 3.84 -15.16
N ASP A 196 -15.25 3.41 -15.70
CA ASP A 196 -16.48 4.23 -15.72
C ASP A 196 -17.25 4.12 -14.40
N PRO A 197 -17.24 5.15 -13.51
CA PRO A 197 -18.02 5.12 -12.28
C PRO A 197 -19.53 5.04 -12.51
N LYS A 198 -20.03 5.40 -13.70
CA LYS A 198 -21.47 5.33 -14.02
C LYS A 198 -21.94 3.91 -14.29
N ALA A 199 -21.02 2.98 -14.59
CA ALA A 199 -21.33 1.57 -14.68
C ALA A 199 -21.81 0.99 -13.33
N HIS A 200 -21.50 1.65 -12.22
CA HIS A 200 -21.96 1.27 -10.88
C HIS A 200 -22.91 2.32 -10.28
N PRO A 201 -24.23 2.05 -10.15
CA PRO A 201 -25.22 3.04 -9.71
C PRO A 201 -24.99 3.66 -8.33
N LYS A 202 -24.19 3.00 -7.48
CA LYS A 202 -23.85 3.47 -6.12
C LYS A 202 -22.42 3.98 -5.98
N SER A 203 -21.71 4.22 -7.09
CA SER A 203 -20.28 4.58 -7.06
C SER A 203 -19.97 5.75 -6.13
N TYR A 204 -20.72 6.85 -6.20
CA TYR A 204 -20.52 8.00 -5.31
C TYR A 204 -20.61 7.63 -3.82
N ALA A 205 -21.68 6.92 -3.42
CA ALA A 205 -21.86 6.50 -2.02
C ALA A 205 -20.75 5.55 -1.54
N MET A 206 -20.26 4.68 -2.42
CA MET A 206 -19.15 3.77 -2.11
C MET A 206 -17.83 4.52 -1.95
N ILE A 207 -17.57 5.53 -2.78
CA ILE A 207 -16.39 6.39 -2.66
C ILE A 207 -16.45 7.12 -1.31
N VAL A 208 -17.58 7.74 -0.98
CA VAL A 208 -17.76 8.44 0.31
C VAL A 208 -17.53 7.51 1.49
N ASP A 209 -18.14 6.32 1.49
CA ASP A 209 -17.96 5.33 2.56
C ASP A 209 -16.49 4.89 2.70
N ALA A 210 -15.83 4.61 1.58
CA ALA A 210 -14.43 4.20 1.57
C ALA A 210 -13.50 5.27 2.17
N LEU A 211 -13.74 6.55 1.87
CA LEU A 211 -12.91 7.64 2.37
C LEU A 211 -13.20 8.00 3.83
N THR A 212 -14.44 7.84 4.29
CA THR A 212 -14.88 8.31 5.62
C THR A 212 -14.86 7.22 6.70
N ASN A 213 -15.25 5.99 6.37
CA ASN A 213 -15.56 4.97 7.38
C ASN A 213 -14.56 3.80 7.43
N LYS A 214 -13.70 3.63 6.42
CA LYS A 214 -12.81 2.46 6.30
C LYS A 214 -11.40 2.68 6.84
N GLY A 215 -11.15 3.77 7.56
CA GLY A 215 -9.87 4.05 8.22
C GLY A 215 -9.72 3.30 9.55
N GLN A 216 -8.51 2.82 9.85
CA GLN A 216 -8.24 2.06 11.08
C GLN A 216 -8.10 2.92 12.34
N LYS A 217 -7.93 4.25 12.21
CA LYS A 217 -7.83 5.19 13.33
C LYS A 217 -6.74 4.83 14.37
N THR A 218 -5.62 4.27 13.92
CA THR A 218 -4.47 3.85 14.76
C THR A 218 -3.98 4.92 15.75
N ARG A 219 -4.19 6.20 15.43
CA ARG A 219 -3.89 7.32 16.34
C ARG A 219 -4.56 7.20 17.72
N ARG A 220 -5.70 6.51 17.84
CA ARG A 220 -6.43 6.29 19.11
C ARG A 220 -5.61 5.58 20.19
N ILE A 221 -4.62 4.78 19.79
CA ILE A 221 -3.85 3.94 20.72
C ILE A 221 -2.35 4.28 20.73
N MET A 222 -1.93 5.32 19.98
CA MET A 222 -0.52 5.70 19.91
C MET A 222 0.04 6.02 21.29
N ASP A 223 -0.73 6.77 22.09
CA ASP A 223 -0.32 7.20 23.43
C ASP A 223 -0.15 6.03 24.42
N ALA A 224 -0.65 4.83 24.08
CA ALA A 224 -0.46 3.61 24.87
C ALA A 224 0.88 2.90 24.60
N VAL A 225 1.66 3.35 23.61
CA VAL A 225 2.96 2.75 23.26
C VAL A 225 4.05 3.24 24.22
N PRO A 226 4.73 2.35 24.96
CA PRO A 226 5.65 2.76 26.05
C PRO A 226 6.83 3.64 25.64
N ASN A 227 7.36 3.48 24.43
CA ASN A 227 8.53 4.20 23.92
C ASN A 227 8.22 4.99 22.65
N LEU A 228 7.00 5.53 22.52
CA LEU A 228 6.58 6.26 21.33
C LEU A 228 7.52 7.42 21.00
N ASP A 229 7.85 8.27 21.98
CA ASP A 229 8.70 9.44 21.77
C ASP A 229 10.09 9.08 21.27
N GLU A 230 10.68 8.01 21.82
CA GLU A 230 11.97 7.46 21.37
C GLU A 230 11.89 6.99 19.92
N ALA A 231 10.87 6.19 19.58
CA ALA A 231 10.66 5.68 18.24
C ALA A 231 10.44 6.81 17.23
N GLN A 232 9.63 7.81 17.58
CA GLN A 232 9.37 8.96 16.73
C GLN A 232 10.64 9.79 16.51
N ALA A 233 11.41 10.08 17.56
CA ALA A 233 12.67 10.82 17.46
C ALA A 233 13.67 10.10 16.55
N ALA A 234 13.82 8.79 16.72
CA ALA A 234 14.72 7.98 15.89
C ALA A 234 14.30 7.95 14.42
N LEU A 235 13.00 7.81 14.13
CA LEU A 235 12.48 7.83 12.75
C LEU A 235 12.59 9.21 12.11
N CYS A 236 12.33 10.28 12.86
CA CYS A 236 12.50 11.66 12.37
C CYS A 236 13.95 11.95 11.98
N ALA A 237 14.93 11.42 12.70
CA ALA A 237 16.35 11.58 12.39
C ALA A 237 16.76 10.93 11.06
N GLU A 238 15.96 9.99 10.55
CA GLU A 238 16.19 9.25 9.30
C GLU A 238 15.45 9.83 8.09
N MET A 239 14.60 10.84 8.31
CA MET A 239 13.83 11.45 7.23
C MET A 239 14.80 12.00 6.18
N PRO A 240 14.70 11.57 4.91
CA PRO A 240 15.55 12.12 3.87
C PRO A 240 15.28 13.62 3.71
N PHE A 241 16.33 14.39 3.43
CA PHE A 241 16.18 15.76 2.91
C PHE A 241 15.31 15.72 1.63
N GLU A 242 14.55 16.79 1.39
CA GLU A 242 13.54 16.90 0.32
C GLU A 242 13.92 16.17 -0.99
N GLY A 243 13.06 15.24 -1.44
CA GLY A 243 13.28 14.45 -2.67
C GLY A 243 13.07 12.94 -2.54
N GLY A 244 12.82 12.42 -1.33
CA GLY A 244 12.64 10.99 -1.06
C GLY A 244 11.26 10.38 -1.41
N HIS A 245 10.40 11.12 -2.11
CA HIS A 245 9.05 10.70 -2.49
C HIS A 245 8.87 10.77 -4.02
N PHE A 246 7.90 10.01 -4.53
CA PHE A 246 7.42 10.23 -5.89
C PHE A 246 6.87 11.65 -6.07
N ARG A 247 6.78 12.16 -7.30
CA ARG A 247 6.10 13.43 -7.56
C ARG A 247 4.63 13.15 -7.86
N ALA A 248 3.73 13.90 -7.23
CA ALA A 248 2.29 13.75 -7.48
C ALA A 248 1.96 14.05 -8.95
N SER A 249 1.05 13.27 -9.53
CA SER A 249 0.51 13.49 -10.86
C SER A 249 -0.63 14.53 -10.88
#